data_AF-G2KUS1-F1
#
_entry.id   AF-G2KUS1-F1
#
_cell.length_a   1.000
_cell.length_b   1.000
_cell.length_c   1.000
_cell.angle_alpha   90.00
_cell.angle_beta   90.00
_cell.angle_gamma   90.00
#
_symmetry.space_group_name_H-M   'P 1'
#
loop_
_entity.id
_entity.type
_entity.pdbx_description
1 polymer ?
#
loop_
_entity_poly.entity_id
_entity_poly.type
_entity_poly.pdbx_seq_one_letter_code
_entity_poly.pdbx_strand_id
1 'polypeptide(L)'
;MPSAYQYILQQLKNQKISLTEIAQLAINYQGLYSQVPEIETTEELLKKIIQQPQVEENLLVCFALENSTLSEPLATIYQSENVTNSLLLQIAATFGTIGISNYFEIKLNHPELIHLSNNPKITDLALSLAAALSGELAQMDS
;
A
#
# COMPACT_ATOMS: atom_id res chain seq x y z
N MET A 1 9.69 -1.64 23.18
CA MET A 1 9.11 -0.83 22.09
C MET A 1 8.43 -1.78 21.12
N PRO A 2 7.22 -1.50 20.62
CA PRO A 2 6.69 -2.23 19.47
C PRO A 2 7.70 -2.12 18.32
N SER A 3 7.93 -3.20 17.56
CA SER A 3 8.68 -3.09 16.31
C SER A 3 7.95 -2.15 15.34
N ALA A 4 8.66 -1.52 14.41
CA ALA A 4 8.07 -0.63 13.40
C ALA A 4 6.90 -1.31 12.66
N TYR A 5 7.07 -2.58 12.29
CA TYR A 5 6.00 -3.45 11.82
C TYR A 5 4.73 -3.46 12.69
N GLN A 6 4.85 -3.66 14.01
CA GLN A 6 3.69 -3.69 14.91
C GLN A 6 2.99 -2.34 14.97
N TYR A 7 3.75 -1.24 14.91
CA TYR A 7 3.18 0.11 14.80
C TYR A 7 2.39 0.28 13.49
N ILE A 8 2.93 -0.16 12.35
CA ILE A 8 2.25 -0.11 11.06
C ILE A 8 0.94 -0.89 11.08
N LEU A 9 0.95 -2.13 11.60
CA LEU A 9 -0.27 -2.94 11.73
C LEU A 9 -1.32 -2.25 12.60
N GLN A 10 -0.89 -1.61 13.68
CA GLN A 10 -1.80 -0.85 14.54
C GLN A 10 -2.39 0.37 13.81
N GLN A 11 -1.59 1.09 13.00
CA GLN A 11 -2.08 2.22 12.22
C GLN A 11 -3.10 1.78 11.16
N LEU A 12 -2.81 0.73 10.40
CA LEU A 12 -3.76 0.15 9.43
C LEU A 12 -5.07 -0.24 10.09
N LYS A 13 -4.99 -0.92 11.25
CA LYS A 13 -6.16 -1.32 12.04
C LYS A 13 -6.97 -0.11 12.53
N ASN A 14 -6.31 0.96 13.00
CA ASN A 14 -6.99 2.19 13.42
C ASN A 14 -7.76 2.85 12.25
N GLN A 15 -7.24 2.70 11.04
CA GLN A 15 -7.86 3.19 9.80
C GLN A 15 -8.87 2.20 9.18
N LYS A 16 -9.15 1.10 9.89
CA LYS A 16 -10.06 0.00 9.49
C LYS A 16 -9.64 -0.76 8.24
N ILE A 17 -8.36 -0.73 7.88
CA ILE A 17 -7.83 -1.49 6.76
C ILE A 17 -7.39 -2.87 7.24
N SER A 18 -7.94 -3.93 6.64
CA SER A 18 -7.48 -5.30 6.85
C SER A 18 -6.38 -5.69 5.88
N LEU A 19 -5.37 -6.43 6.36
CA LEU A 19 -4.37 -7.04 5.47
C LEU A 19 -5.02 -8.03 4.50
N THR A 20 -6.06 -8.72 4.93
CA THR A 20 -6.81 -9.65 4.08
C THR A 20 -7.49 -8.92 2.93
N GLU A 21 -7.98 -7.69 3.12
CA GLU A 21 -8.57 -6.89 2.04
C GLU A 21 -7.51 -6.46 1.02
N ILE A 22 -6.33 -6.02 1.49
CA ILE A 22 -5.20 -5.69 0.61
C ILE A 22 -4.76 -6.92 -0.20
N ALA A 23 -4.62 -8.07 0.47
CA ALA A 23 -4.24 -9.32 -0.18
C ALA A 23 -5.30 -9.79 -1.21
N GLN A 24 -6.58 -9.66 -0.87
CA GLN A 24 -7.68 -9.98 -1.78
C GLN A 24 -7.70 -9.07 -3.01
N LEU A 25 -7.39 -7.78 -2.84
CA LEU A 25 -7.23 -6.88 -3.99
C LEU A 25 -6.13 -7.38 -4.91
N ALA A 26 -4.93 -7.65 -4.39
CA ALA A 26 -3.82 -8.16 -5.20
C ALA A 26 -4.17 -9.46 -5.94
N ILE A 27 -4.86 -10.41 -5.28
CA ILE A 27 -5.38 -11.64 -5.90
C ILE A 27 -6.34 -11.32 -7.04
N ASN A 28 -7.29 -10.40 -6.82
CA ASN A 28 -8.28 -10.05 -7.84
C ASN A 28 -7.62 -9.45 -9.08
N TYR A 29 -6.55 -8.66 -8.92
CA TYR A 29 -5.82 -8.06 -10.04
C TYR A 29 -4.89 -9.05 -10.72
N GLN A 30 -4.01 -9.70 -9.96
CA GLN A 30 -3.01 -10.59 -10.56
C GLN A 30 -3.64 -11.90 -11.06
N GLY A 31 -4.73 -12.35 -10.44
CA GLY A 31 -5.48 -13.54 -10.86
C GLY A 31 -6.16 -13.42 -12.23
N LEU A 32 -6.26 -12.21 -12.80
CA LEU A 32 -6.69 -12.02 -14.18
C LEU A 32 -5.63 -12.48 -15.21
N TYR A 33 -4.37 -12.56 -14.79
CA TYR A 33 -3.23 -12.77 -15.67
C TYR A 33 -2.49 -14.08 -15.39
N SER A 34 -2.40 -14.52 -14.13
CA SER A 34 -1.65 -15.70 -13.73
C SER A 34 -2.37 -16.50 -12.63
N GLN A 35 -1.88 -17.72 -12.36
CA GLN A 35 -2.27 -18.40 -11.13
C GLN A 35 -1.69 -17.65 -9.94
N VAL A 36 -2.52 -17.44 -8.92
CA VAL A 36 -2.13 -16.78 -7.67
C VAL A 36 -2.34 -17.72 -6.50
N PRO A 37 -1.51 -17.65 -5.44
CA PRO A 37 -1.69 -18.44 -4.24
C PRO A 37 -3.01 -18.15 -3.52
N GLU A 38 -3.39 -19.03 -2.61
CA GLU A 38 -4.53 -18.83 -1.71
C GLU A 38 -4.33 -17.58 -0.82
N ILE A 39 -5.43 -17.06 -0.27
CA ILE A 39 -5.47 -15.81 0.48
C ILE A 39 -4.53 -15.82 1.69
N GLU A 40 -4.42 -16.94 2.40
CA GLU A 40 -3.52 -17.06 3.56
C GLU A 40 -2.05 -16.91 3.16
N THR A 41 -1.66 -17.54 2.04
CA THR A 41 -0.28 -17.44 1.53
C THR A 41 0.00 -16.02 1.05
N THR A 42 -0.95 -15.41 0.36
CA THR A 42 -0.83 -14.04 -0.15
C THR A 42 -0.75 -13.02 0.99
N GLU A 43 -1.50 -13.22 2.07
CA GLU A 43 -1.41 -12.36 3.26
C GLU A 43 -0.04 -12.50 3.95
N GLU A 44 0.52 -13.71 4.04
CA GLU A 44 1.88 -13.90 4.56
C GLU A 44 2.96 -13.25 3.69
N LEU A 45 2.79 -13.23 2.37
CA LEU A 45 3.64 -12.46 1.46
C LEU A 45 3.53 -10.96 1.76
N LEU A 46 2.31 -10.43 1.85
CA LEU A 46 2.09 -9.03 2.20
C LEU A 46 2.77 -8.64 3.52
N LYS A 47 2.72 -9.50 4.54
CA LYS A 47 3.43 -9.26 5.82
C LYS A 47 4.94 -9.15 5.61
N LYS A 48 5.54 -9.98 4.76
CA LYS A 48 6.96 -9.90 4.40
C LYS A 48 7.28 -8.63 3.61
N ILE A 49 6.42 -8.22 2.68
CA ILE A 49 6.58 -6.95 1.94
C ILE A 49 6.63 -5.77 2.91
N ILE A 50 5.67 -5.69 3.84
CA ILE A 50 5.60 -4.59 4.82
C ILE A 50 6.88 -4.54 5.68
N GLN A 51 7.51 -5.69 5.96
CA GLN A 51 8.75 -5.80 6.73
C GLN A 51 10.01 -5.47 5.92
N GLN A 52 9.92 -5.25 4.61
CA GLN A 52 11.07 -4.81 3.84
C GLN A 52 11.46 -3.38 4.25
N PRO A 53 12.75 -3.07 4.48
CA PRO A 53 13.16 -1.77 5.02
C PRO A 53 12.59 -0.56 4.24
N GLN A 54 12.66 -0.59 2.91
CA GLN A 54 12.15 0.49 2.07
C GLN A 54 10.64 0.68 2.21
N VAL A 55 9.87 -0.41 2.33
CA VAL A 55 8.42 -0.35 2.50
C VAL A 55 8.09 0.13 3.90
N GLU A 56 8.73 -0.45 4.92
CA GLU A 56 8.54 -0.10 6.32
C GLU A 56 8.81 1.39 6.57
N GLU A 57 9.94 1.91 6.08
CA GLU A 57 10.33 3.32 6.21
C GLU A 57 9.33 4.26 5.53
N ASN A 58 8.92 3.97 4.29
CA ASN A 58 7.93 4.80 3.58
C ASN A 58 6.57 4.79 4.29
N LEU A 59 6.12 3.63 4.79
CA LEU A 59 4.88 3.53 5.57
C LEU A 59 4.95 4.34 6.87
N LEU A 60 6.06 4.27 7.61
CA LEU A 60 6.26 5.06 8.82
C LEU A 60 6.19 6.56 8.53
N VAL A 61 6.84 7.02 7.46
CA VAL A 61 6.80 8.43 7.04
C VAL A 61 5.37 8.83 6.64
N CYS A 62 4.66 8.01 5.85
CA CYS A 62 3.27 8.26 5.48
C CYS A 62 2.37 8.43 6.71
N PHE A 63 2.44 7.50 7.67
CA PHE A 63 1.64 7.59 8.90
C PHE A 63 2.06 8.76 9.80
N ALA A 64 3.36 9.08 9.86
CA ALA A 64 3.84 10.22 10.61
C ALA A 64 3.29 11.54 10.03
N LEU A 65 3.31 11.70 8.70
CA LEU A 65 2.77 12.88 8.02
C LEU A 65 1.25 13.00 8.21
N GLU A 66 0.52 11.89 8.11
CA GLU A 66 -0.94 11.89 8.24
C GLU A 66 -1.39 12.19 9.67
N ASN A 67 -0.66 11.69 10.69
CA ASN A 67 -1.00 11.91 12.10
C ASN A 67 -0.46 13.22 12.67
N SER A 68 0.29 14.00 11.89
CA SER A 68 0.95 15.23 12.37
C SER A 68 0.16 16.49 12.04
N THR A 69 0.25 17.49 12.91
CA THR A 69 -0.10 18.87 12.56
C THR A 69 1.09 19.51 11.86
N LEU A 70 1.03 19.63 10.53
CA LEU A 70 2.10 20.19 9.73
C LEU A 70 2.08 21.72 9.79
N SER A 71 3.25 22.35 9.93
CA SER A 71 3.40 23.80 9.80
C SER A 71 3.55 24.21 8.33
N GLU A 72 3.17 25.44 7.99
CA GLU A 72 3.49 26.00 6.68
C GLU A 72 5.01 26.16 6.49
N PRO A 73 5.54 25.98 5.26
CA PRO A 73 4.83 25.73 4.00
C PRO A 73 4.54 24.23 3.73
N LEU A 74 4.96 23.33 4.62
CA LEU A 74 4.85 21.89 4.40
C LEU A 74 3.39 21.41 4.38
N ALA A 75 2.50 22.03 5.15
CA ALA A 75 1.07 21.73 5.14
C ALA A 75 0.46 21.90 3.73
N THR A 76 0.71 23.05 3.08
CA THR A 76 0.26 23.30 1.69
C THR A 76 0.85 22.29 0.71
N ILE A 77 2.15 21.99 0.82
CA ILE A 77 2.82 21.02 -0.07
C ILE A 77 2.21 19.62 0.11
N TYR A 78 1.95 19.21 1.35
CA TYR A 78 1.36 17.91 1.66
C TYR A 78 -0.10 17.77 1.19
N GLN A 79 -0.85 18.88 1.13
CA GLN A 79 -2.19 18.90 0.55
C GLN A 79 -2.18 18.73 -0.97
N SER A 80 -1.09 19.09 -1.67
CA SER A 80 -0.98 18.91 -3.12
C SER A 80 -0.76 17.46 -3.59
N GLU A 81 -0.73 16.49 -2.66
CA GLU A 81 -0.53 15.05 -2.89
C GLU A 81 0.80 14.63 -3.54
N ASN A 82 1.62 15.55 -4.02
CA ASN A 82 2.90 15.26 -4.66
C ASN A 82 3.86 14.45 -3.76
N VAL A 83 3.93 14.82 -2.48
CA VAL A 83 4.77 14.14 -1.48
C VAL A 83 4.25 12.73 -1.21
N THR A 84 2.94 12.60 -0.92
CA THR A 84 2.33 11.30 -0.64
C THR A 84 2.45 10.37 -1.84
N ASN A 85 2.10 10.81 -3.05
CA ASN A 85 2.23 10.00 -4.26
C ASN A 85 3.68 9.53 -4.49
N SER A 86 4.68 10.36 -4.20
CA SER A 86 6.09 9.97 -4.34
C SER A 86 6.50 8.85 -3.38
N LEU A 87 5.98 8.85 -2.14
CA LEU A 87 6.22 7.78 -1.16
C LEU A 87 5.48 6.51 -1.56
N LEU A 88 4.22 6.63 -2.00
CA LEU A 88 3.40 5.51 -2.42
C LEU A 88 3.92 4.84 -3.69
N LEU A 89 4.48 5.60 -4.63
CA LEU A 89 5.11 5.03 -5.82
C LEU A 89 6.36 4.21 -5.48
N GLN A 90 7.12 4.60 -4.46
CA GLN A 90 8.29 3.82 -4.02
C GLN A 90 7.88 2.46 -3.41
N ILE A 91 6.77 2.42 -2.67
CA ILE A 91 6.20 1.17 -2.17
C ILE A 91 5.69 0.31 -3.34
N ALA A 92 4.92 0.89 -4.26
CA ALA A 92 4.39 0.16 -5.42
C ALA A 92 5.52 -0.40 -6.31
N ALA A 93 6.64 0.32 -6.41
CA ALA A 93 7.79 -0.05 -7.22
C ALA A 93 8.71 -1.11 -6.58
N THR A 94 8.42 -1.61 -5.37
CA THR A 94 9.29 -2.56 -4.65
C THR A 94 9.65 -3.79 -5.50
N PHE A 95 8.72 -4.27 -6.34
CA PHE A 95 8.93 -5.39 -7.25
C PHE A 95 8.92 -4.98 -8.73
N GLY A 96 9.41 -3.77 -9.02
CA GLY A 96 9.57 -3.25 -10.36
C GLY A 96 8.33 -2.55 -10.91
N THR A 97 8.33 -2.32 -12.22
CA THR A 97 7.35 -1.44 -12.88
C THR A 97 5.94 -2.04 -12.94
N ILE A 98 5.79 -3.36 -12.79
CA ILE A 98 4.49 -4.04 -12.76
C ILE A 98 3.63 -3.48 -11.61
N GLY A 99 4.23 -3.32 -10.42
CA GLY A 99 3.52 -2.74 -9.28
C GLY A 99 3.16 -1.27 -9.50
N ILE A 100 4.00 -0.49 -10.19
CA ILE A 100 3.65 0.90 -10.56
C ILE A 100 2.43 0.94 -11.50
N SER A 101 2.42 0.10 -12.53
CA SER A 101 1.31 0.01 -13.48
C SER A 101 0.02 -0.40 -12.77
N ASN A 102 0.07 -1.41 -11.89
CA ASN A 102 -1.08 -1.83 -11.09
C ASN A 102 -1.56 -0.71 -10.16
N TYR A 103 -0.66 0.02 -9.50
CA TYR A 103 -1.07 1.12 -8.62
C TYR A 103 -1.91 2.18 -9.36
N PHE A 104 -1.46 2.61 -10.54
CA PHE A 104 -2.21 3.60 -11.32
C PHE A 104 -3.50 3.03 -11.92
N GLU A 105 -3.49 1.78 -12.39
CA GLU A 105 -4.69 1.10 -12.89
C GLU A 105 -5.77 1.04 -11.80
N ILE A 106 -5.40 0.58 -10.60
CA ILE A 106 -6.30 0.47 -9.45
C ILE A 106 -6.80 1.87 -9.05
N LYS A 107 -5.90 2.83 -8.87
CA LYS A 107 -6.24 4.18 -8.40
C LYS A 107 -7.17 4.94 -9.36
N LEU A 108 -6.96 4.80 -10.66
CA LEU A 108 -7.70 5.58 -11.67
C LEU A 108 -9.02 4.92 -12.09
N ASN A 109 -9.06 3.60 -12.13
CA ASN A 109 -10.18 2.87 -12.72
C ASN A 109 -11.11 2.23 -11.68
N HIS A 110 -10.77 2.28 -10.39
CA HIS A 110 -11.57 1.67 -9.32
C HIS A 110 -11.96 2.65 -8.19
N PRO A 111 -12.74 3.70 -8.50
CA PRO A 111 -13.19 4.69 -7.52
C PRO A 111 -14.02 4.08 -6.40
N GLU A 112 -14.62 2.91 -6.61
CA GLU A 112 -15.35 2.17 -5.59
C GLU A 112 -14.48 1.84 -4.37
N LEU A 113 -13.16 1.69 -4.52
CA LEU A 113 -12.23 1.34 -3.44
C LEU A 113 -12.04 2.44 -2.40
N ILE A 114 -12.65 3.61 -2.57
CA ILE A 114 -12.70 4.67 -1.55
C ILE A 114 -13.26 4.19 -0.21
N HIS A 115 -14.03 3.10 -0.18
CA HIS A 115 -14.57 2.53 1.06
C HIS A 115 -13.52 1.87 1.97
N LEU A 116 -12.31 1.58 1.47
CA LEU A 116 -11.24 0.96 2.26
C LEU A 116 -10.82 1.82 3.46
N SER A 117 -10.91 3.13 3.33
CA SER A 117 -10.69 4.06 4.43
C SER A 117 -11.46 5.36 4.20
N ASN A 118 -11.91 5.98 5.29
CA ASN A 118 -12.47 7.35 5.23
C ASN A 118 -11.41 8.40 4.88
N ASN A 119 -10.14 8.04 4.83
CA ASN A 119 -9.03 8.89 4.46
C ASN A 119 -8.47 8.48 3.09
N PRO A 120 -8.67 9.28 2.02
CA PRO A 120 -8.20 8.96 0.68
C PRO A 120 -6.71 8.65 0.58
N LYS A 121 -5.86 9.33 1.38
CA LYS A 121 -4.40 9.09 1.38
C LYS A 121 -4.05 7.74 1.98
N ILE A 122 -4.82 7.28 2.95
CA ILE A 122 -4.66 5.95 3.55
C ILE A 122 -5.25 4.87 2.65
N THR A 123 -6.34 5.16 1.94
CA THR A 123 -6.82 4.30 0.83
C THR A 123 -5.70 4.12 -0.20
N ASP A 124 -5.12 5.20 -0.71
CA ASP A 124 -4.02 5.13 -1.70
C ASP A 124 -2.81 4.33 -1.17
N LEU A 125 -2.52 4.41 0.13
CA LEU A 125 -1.49 3.59 0.78
C LEU A 125 -1.81 2.10 0.71
N ALA A 126 -3.05 1.70 0.98
CA ALA A 126 -3.50 0.32 0.83
C ALA A 126 -3.41 -0.15 -0.63
N LEU A 127 -3.77 0.71 -1.59
CA LEU A 127 -3.67 0.40 -3.02
C LEU A 127 -2.21 0.20 -3.46
N SER A 128 -1.29 1.02 -2.93
CA SER A 128 0.14 0.88 -3.21
C SER A 128 0.70 -0.45 -2.67
N LEU A 129 0.30 -0.86 -1.47
CA LEU A 129 0.66 -2.19 -0.93
C LEU A 129 0.09 -3.35 -1.76
N ALA A 130 -1.18 -3.24 -2.17
CA ALA A 130 -1.80 -4.24 -3.05
C ALA A 130 -1.05 -4.33 -4.38
N ALA A 131 -0.64 -3.19 -4.95
CA ALA A 131 0.08 -3.15 -6.21
C ALA A 131 1.51 -3.72 -6.09
N ALA A 132 2.21 -3.45 -4.99
CA ALA A 132 3.49 -4.07 -4.69
C ALA A 132 3.36 -5.60 -4.60
N LEU A 133 2.32 -6.08 -3.90
CA LEU A 133 2.02 -7.50 -3.79
C LEU A 133 1.68 -8.14 -5.13
N SER A 134 0.89 -7.48 -5.98
CA SER A 134 0.65 -7.95 -7.35
C SER A 134 1.95 -8.08 -8.15
N GLY A 135 2.91 -7.16 -7.96
CA GLY A 135 4.24 -7.26 -8.55
C GLY A 135 5.04 -8.48 -8.08
N GLU A 136 5.01 -8.79 -6.78
CA GLU A 136 5.62 -10.00 -6.23
C GLU A 136 4.95 -11.27 -6.79
N LEU A 137 3.62 -11.32 -6.80
CA LEU A 137 2.84 -12.44 -7.34
C LEU A 137 3.14 -12.69 -8.82
N ALA A 138 3.30 -11.64 -9.63
CA ALA A 138 3.68 -11.76 -11.04
C ALA A 138 5.08 -12.37 -11.22
N GLN A 139 6.03 -12.02 -10.36
CA GLN A 139 7.39 -12.58 -10.41
C GLN A 139 7.44 -14.04 -9.98
N MET A 140 6.52 -14.50 -9.12
CA MET A 140 6.46 -15.91 -8.70
C MET A 140 6.01 -16.86 -9.81
N ASP A 141 5.28 -16.36 -10.81
CA ASP A 141 4.83 -17.13 -11.98
C ASP A 141 5.87 -17.16 -13.13
N SER A 142 6.94 -16.36 -13.02
CA SER A 142 8.01 -16.23 -14.03
C SER A 142 9.17 -17.21 -13.83
#